data_AF-A0A7S3NW13-F1
#
_entry.id   AF-A0A7S3NW13-F1
#
_cell.length_a   1.000
_cell.length_b   1.000
_cell.length_c   1.000
_cell.angle_alpha   90.00
_cell.angle_beta   90.00
_cell.angle_gamma   90.00
#
_symmetry.space_group_name_H-M   'P 1'
#
loop_
_entity.id
_entity.type
_entity.pdbx_description
1 polymer ?
#
loop_
_entity_poly.entity_id
_entity_poly.type
_entity_poly.pdbx_seq_one_letter_code
_entity_poly.pdbx_strand_id
1 'polypeptide(L)'
;MKWIYSSRLTYAKGNFKYENIYKYDQSKFHNIPGCMAETGFAYVPLNCQYEGADCPVHILLHGCLQTYDHIGLDMMTLTHYADLAEANNFIIVSPQAVKSLTNIFNPRGCWDWWGYC
;
A
#
# COMPACT_ATOMS: atom_id res chain seq x y z
N MET A 1 4.76 -11.13 7.93
CA MET A 1 5.80 -10.15 8.35
C MET A 1 6.80 -10.67 9.38
N LYS A 2 6.50 -11.68 10.21
CA LYS A 2 7.45 -12.21 11.23
C LYS A 2 8.82 -12.64 10.69
N TRP A 3 8.85 -13.14 9.45
CA TRP A 3 10.10 -13.51 8.78
C TRP A 3 11.01 -12.31 8.51
N ILE A 4 10.41 -11.17 8.13
CA ILE A 4 11.15 -9.95 7.74
C ILE A 4 11.56 -9.15 8.98
N TYR A 5 10.66 -9.02 9.96
CA TYR A 5 10.81 -8.09 11.10
C TYR A 5 10.94 -8.78 12.47
N SER A 6 11.40 -10.04 12.51
CA SER A 6 11.50 -10.88 13.72
C SER A 6 10.18 -11.53 14.21
N SER A 7 10.34 -12.60 14.98
CA SER A 7 9.24 -13.41 15.53
C SER A 7 8.40 -12.69 16.59
N ARG A 8 8.85 -11.53 17.09
CA ARG A 8 8.23 -10.77 18.19
C ARG A 8 7.15 -9.77 17.74
N LEU A 9 6.63 -9.87 16.52
CA LEU A 9 5.51 -9.02 16.11
C LEU A 9 4.27 -9.29 16.97
N THR A 10 3.72 -8.22 17.53
CA THR A 10 2.43 -8.21 18.21
C THR A 10 1.33 -8.28 17.16
N TYR A 11 0.41 -9.25 17.29
CA TYR A 11 -0.79 -9.28 16.47
C TYR A 11 -1.93 -8.59 17.22
N ALA A 12 -2.43 -7.50 16.67
CA ALA A 12 -3.69 -6.89 17.07
C ALA A 12 -4.60 -6.83 15.85
N LYS A 13 -5.91 -6.85 16.03
CA LYS A 13 -6.90 -6.75 14.95
C LYS A 13 -7.95 -5.72 15.33
N GLY A 14 -8.36 -4.88 14.38
CA GLY A 14 -9.38 -3.85 14.58
C GLY A 14 -8.90 -2.62 15.35
N ASN A 15 -7.58 -2.41 15.44
CA ASN A 15 -6.98 -1.30 16.17
C ASN A 15 -6.47 -0.18 15.24
N PHE A 16 -6.33 -0.45 13.95
CA PHE A 16 -5.92 0.58 13.00
C PHE A 16 -6.93 1.73 12.92
N LYS A 17 -6.45 2.91 12.54
CA LYS A 17 -7.22 4.14 12.43
C LYS A 17 -7.34 4.57 10.98
N TYR A 18 -8.56 4.74 10.46
CA TYR A 18 -8.76 5.14 9.06
C TYR A 18 -8.18 6.53 8.76
N GLU A 19 -8.21 7.42 9.75
CA GLU A 19 -7.60 8.75 9.70
C GLU A 19 -6.07 8.72 9.52
N ASN A 20 -5.43 7.59 9.83
CA ASN A 20 -4.00 7.37 9.64
C ASN A 20 -3.67 6.80 8.25
N ILE A 21 -4.65 6.67 7.35
CA ILE A 21 -4.45 6.33 5.95
C ILE A 21 -4.34 7.62 5.14
N TYR A 22 -3.14 7.91 4.64
CA TYR A 22 -2.83 9.07 3.84
C TYR A 22 -2.84 8.72 2.36
N LYS A 23 -3.42 9.60 1.55
CA LYS A 23 -3.24 9.59 0.09
C LYS A 23 -1.97 10.35 -0.24
N TYR A 24 -1.21 9.87 -1.22
CA TYR A 24 -0.10 10.62 -1.78
C TYR A 24 -0.17 10.64 -3.31
N ASP A 25 0.34 11.73 -3.87
CA ASP A 25 0.48 11.90 -5.32
C ASP A 25 1.59 10.97 -5.84
N GLN A 26 1.17 9.95 -6.57
CA GLN A 26 2.02 8.95 -7.18
C GLN A 26 2.43 9.32 -8.61
N SER A 27 1.79 10.31 -9.24
CA SER A 27 2.10 10.74 -10.61
C SER A 27 3.54 11.19 -10.78
N LYS A 28 4.18 11.64 -9.70
CA LYS A 28 5.60 12.02 -9.65
C LYS A 28 6.56 10.84 -9.82
N PHE A 29 6.08 9.61 -9.71
CA PHE A 29 6.90 8.40 -9.73
C PHE A 29 6.76 7.57 -11.01
N HIS A 30 5.94 8.00 -11.97
CA HIS A 30 5.83 7.35 -13.28
C HIS A 30 5.57 8.35 -14.41
N ASN A 31 6.04 8.04 -15.60
CA ASN A 31 5.81 8.84 -16.81
C ASN A 31 5.11 8.05 -17.92
N ILE A 32 4.72 6.79 -17.66
CA ILE A 32 4.03 5.93 -18.61
C ILE A 32 2.54 5.87 -18.22
N PRO A 33 1.63 6.44 -19.03
CA PRO A 33 0.19 6.39 -18.77
C PRO A 33 -0.35 4.96 -18.77
N GLY A 34 -1.14 4.60 -17.76
CA GLY A 34 -1.77 3.28 -17.67
C GLY A 34 -0.94 2.20 -16.97
N CYS A 35 0.24 2.54 -16.44
CA CYS A 35 1.04 1.66 -15.60
C CYS A 35 0.65 1.73 -14.13
N MET A 36 0.67 2.95 -13.61
CA MET A 36 0.42 3.25 -12.21
C MET A 36 -0.70 4.28 -12.08
N ALA A 37 -1.44 4.24 -10.98
CA ALA A 37 -2.47 5.23 -10.69
C ALA A 37 -1.82 6.55 -10.26
N GLU A 38 -2.56 7.66 -10.34
CA GLU A 38 -2.08 8.95 -9.86
C GLU A 38 -2.05 9.04 -8.33
N THR A 39 -2.80 8.20 -7.62
CA THR A 39 -2.88 8.19 -6.15
C THR A 39 -2.39 6.86 -5.58
N GLY A 40 -1.46 6.95 -4.63
CA GLY A 40 -1.07 5.85 -3.75
C GLY A 40 -1.56 6.07 -2.31
N PHE A 41 -1.40 5.05 -1.46
CA PHE A 41 -1.83 5.11 -0.06
C PHE A 41 -0.70 4.75 0.90
N ALA A 42 -0.67 5.36 2.07
CA ALA A 42 0.22 4.98 3.15
C ALA A 42 -0.54 4.91 4.48
N TYR A 43 -0.23 3.90 5.30
CA TYR A 43 -0.65 3.86 6.69
C TYR A 43 0.50 4.29 7.58
N VAL A 44 0.33 5.37 8.35
CA VAL A 44 1.34 5.88 9.27
C VAL A 44 0.82 5.73 10.71
N PRO A 45 1.36 4.78 11.50
CA PRO A 45 0.93 4.58 12.88
C PRO A 45 1.07 5.85 13.73
N LEU A 46 0.27 5.99 14.79
CA LEU A 46 0.33 7.17 15.66
C LEU A 46 1.75 7.45 16.19
N ASN A 47 2.47 6.40 16.57
CA ASN A 47 3.85 6.46 17.06
C ASN A 47 4.89 6.79 15.96
N CYS A 48 4.47 6.95 14.72
CA CYS A 48 5.34 7.30 13.58
C CYS A 48 5.05 8.71 13.04
N GLN A 49 4.11 9.46 13.63
CA GLN A 49 3.65 10.75 13.12
C GLN A 49 4.42 11.96 13.67
N TYR A 50 5.30 11.76 14.67
CA TYR A 50 6.13 12.85 15.20
C TYR A 50 7.43 13.00 14.40
N GLU A 51 7.96 14.22 14.36
CA GLU A 51 9.22 14.52 13.70
C GLU A 51 10.38 13.78 14.39
N GLY A 52 11.20 13.07 13.61
CA GLY A 52 12.30 12.27 14.13
C GLY A 52 11.93 10.84 14.56
N ALA A 53 10.68 10.41 14.34
CA ALA A 53 10.31 9.00 14.55
C ALA A 53 11.12 8.06 13.63
N ASP A 54 11.73 7.04 14.22
CA ASP A 54 12.45 5.98 13.49
C ASP A 54 11.52 4.76 13.32
N CYS A 55 10.69 4.81 12.27
CA CYS A 55 9.76 3.74 11.93
C CYS A 55 10.20 3.03 10.65
N PRO A 56 10.33 1.69 10.65
CA PRO A 56 10.58 0.92 9.43
C PRO A 56 9.46 1.12 8.41
N VAL A 57 9.78 1.02 7.12
CA VAL A 57 8.79 1.07 6.04
C VAL A 57 8.65 -0.30 5.40
N HIS A 58 7.41 -0.70 5.09
CA HIS A 58 7.08 -1.90 4.34
C HIS A 58 6.25 -1.54 3.10
N ILE A 59 6.64 -2.06 1.93
CA ILE A 59 5.88 -1.87 0.69
C ILE A 59 4.86 -3.00 0.54
N LEU A 60 3.58 -2.63 0.48
CA LEU A 60 2.46 -3.54 0.28
C LEU A 60 1.98 -3.46 -1.17
N LEU A 61 2.31 -4.47 -1.98
CA LEU A 61 1.86 -4.56 -3.36
C LEU A 61 0.59 -5.42 -3.44
N HIS A 62 -0.49 -4.86 -3.96
CA HIS A 62 -1.72 -5.60 -4.25
C HIS A 62 -1.56 -6.53 -5.46
N GLY A 63 -2.43 -7.52 -5.62
CA GLY A 63 -2.48 -8.38 -6.82
C GLY A 63 -3.29 -7.77 -7.98
N CYS A 64 -3.41 -8.52 -9.07
CA CYS A 64 -4.37 -8.20 -10.12
C CYS A 64 -5.81 -8.19 -9.57
N LEU A 65 -6.68 -7.31 -10.10
CA LEU A 65 -8.05 -7.08 -9.64
C LEU A 65 -8.14 -6.61 -8.17
N GLN A 66 -7.04 -6.09 -7.63
CA GLN A 66 -6.96 -5.59 -6.26
C GLN A 66 -6.45 -4.14 -6.19
N THR A 67 -6.54 -3.40 -7.30
CA THR A 67 -6.29 -1.94 -7.26
C THR A 67 -7.35 -1.27 -6.39
N TYR A 68 -7.09 -0.01 -5.98
CA TYR A 68 -8.07 0.82 -5.29
C TYR A 68 -9.42 0.90 -6.02
N ASP A 69 -9.41 1.00 -7.35
CA ASP A 69 -10.66 1.04 -8.14
C ASP A 69 -11.46 -0.28 -8.10
N HIS A 70 -10.83 -1.41 -7.78
CA HIS A 70 -11.51 -2.71 -7.68
C HIS A 70 -12.03 -2.98 -6.26
N ILE A 71 -11.21 -2.72 -5.24
CA ILE A 71 -11.49 -3.16 -3.85
C ILE A 71 -11.28 -2.07 -2.81
N GLY A 72 -11.09 -0.82 -3.22
CA GLY A 72 -10.81 0.28 -2.30
C GLY A 72 -9.57 0.02 -1.44
N LEU A 73 -9.73 0.13 -0.12
CA LEU A 73 -8.65 -0.05 0.86
C LEU A 73 -8.53 -1.47 1.41
N ASP A 74 -9.30 -2.43 0.88
CA ASP A 74 -9.39 -3.78 1.43
C ASP A 74 -8.05 -4.50 1.51
N MET A 75 -7.14 -4.25 0.56
CA MET A 75 -5.77 -4.79 0.60
C MET A 75 -5.01 -4.37 1.85
N MET A 76 -5.28 -3.20 2.42
CA MET A 76 -4.62 -2.67 3.60
C MET A 76 -5.40 -3.01 4.89
N THR A 77 -6.73 -2.99 4.82
CA THR A 77 -7.62 -3.11 5.98
C THR A 77 -8.04 -4.56 6.27
N LEU A 78 -8.56 -5.30 5.28
CA LEU A 78 -9.11 -6.65 5.47
C LEU A 78 -8.03 -7.73 5.59
N THR A 79 -6.85 -7.48 5.03
CA THR A 79 -5.65 -8.33 5.19
C THR A 79 -4.92 -8.09 6.52
N HIS A 80 -5.36 -7.09 7.30
CA HIS A 80 -4.78 -6.69 8.59
C HIS A 80 -3.35 -6.12 8.52
N TYR A 81 -2.89 -5.61 7.37
CA TYR A 81 -1.58 -4.93 7.31
C TYR A 81 -1.56 -3.62 8.11
N ALA A 82 -2.62 -2.80 8.04
CA ALA A 82 -2.71 -1.58 8.86
C ALA A 82 -2.77 -1.88 10.36
N ASP A 83 -3.46 -2.96 10.75
CA ASP A 83 -3.50 -3.41 12.15
C ASP A 83 -2.11 -3.84 12.65
N LEU A 84 -1.39 -4.61 11.83
CA LEU A 84 -0.03 -5.02 12.15
C LEU A 84 0.92 -3.81 12.25
N ALA A 85 0.76 -2.82 11.37
CA ALA A 85 1.51 -1.59 11.38
C ALA A 85 1.29 -0.78 12.66
N GLU A 86 0.02 -0.58 13.04
CA GLU A 86 -0.34 0.14 14.26
C GLU A 86 0.25 -0.50 15.51
N ALA A 87 0.21 -1.84 15.61
CA ALA A 87 0.68 -2.56 16.78
C ALA A 87 2.21 -2.66 16.91
N ASN A 88 2.98 -2.33 15.86
CA ASN A 88 4.42 -2.60 15.80
C ASN A 88 5.26 -1.43 15.25
N ASN A 89 4.66 -0.26 15.06
CA ASN A 89 5.35 0.98 14.67
C ASN A 89 6.15 0.87 13.37
N PHE A 90 5.55 0.29 12.32
CA PHE A 90 6.11 0.38 10.96
C PHE A 90 5.08 1.00 10.01
N ILE A 91 5.55 1.75 9.03
CA ILE A 91 4.74 2.41 8.02
C ILE A 91 4.45 1.40 6.91
N ILE A 92 3.20 1.33 6.45
CA ILE A 92 2.87 0.66 5.19
C ILE A 92 2.80 1.72 4.10
N VAL A 93 3.51 1.50 3.00
CA VAL A 93 3.26 2.21 1.74
C VAL A 93 2.64 1.22 0.77
N SER A 94 1.49 1.57 0.22
CA SER A 94 0.71 0.77 -0.73
C SER A 94 0.58 1.55 -2.04
N PRO A 95 1.60 1.46 -2.92
CA PRO A 95 1.49 1.96 -4.29
C PRO A 95 0.33 1.31 -5.02
N GLN A 96 -0.21 1.97 -6.04
CA GLN A 96 -1.35 1.47 -6.81
C GLN A 96 -1.00 1.34 -8.30
N ALA A 97 -1.17 0.13 -8.84
CA ALA A 97 -1.29 -0.04 -10.28
C ALA A 97 -2.68 0.47 -10.74
N VAL A 98 -2.86 0.64 -12.05
CA VAL A 98 -4.13 1.12 -12.61
C VAL A 98 -4.65 0.16 -13.67
N LYS A 99 -5.98 -0.02 -13.69
CA LYS A 99 -6.64 -0.70 -14.81
C LYS A 99 -6.50 0.17 -16.06
N SER A 100 -6.01 -0.42 -17.14
CA SER A 100 -5.85 0.27 -18.42
C SER A 100 -6.41 -0.58 -19.56
N LEU A 101 -7.19 0.03 -20.45
CA LEU A 101 -7.82 -0.62 -21.62
C LEU A 101 -7.34 -0.03 -22.96
N THR A 102 -6.58 1.06 -22.93
CA THR A 102 -6.27 1.87 -24.12
C THR A 102 -4.77 1.98 -24.37
N ASN A 103 -4.03 2.66 -23.50
CA ASN A 103 -2.59 2.94 -23.69
C ASN A 103 -1.74 1.67 -23.54
N ILE A 104 -2.11 0.87 -22.54
CA ILE A 104 -1.48 -0.40 -22.18
C ILE A 104 -2.63 -1.33 -21.87
N PHE A 105 -2.65 -2.51 -22.49
CA PHE A 105 -3.71 -3.48 -22.23
C PHE A 105 -3.46 -4.20 -20.89
N ASN A 106 -3.87 -3.57 -19.79
CA ASN A 106 -3.84 -4.10 -18.43
C ASN A 106 -5.26 -4.07 -17.81
N PRO A 107 -6.21 -4.85 -18.35
CA PRO A 107 -7.62 -4.80 -17.94
C PRO A 107 -7.84 -5.22 -16.48
N ARG A 108 -6.85 -5.85 -15.86
CA ARG A 108 -6.89 -6.34 -14.49
C ARG A 108 -6.13 -5.45 -13.50
N GLY A 109 -5.48 -4.38 -13.94
CA GLY A 109 -4.69 -3.51 -13.06
C GLY A 109 -3.62 -4.27 -12.29
N CYS A 110 -2.90 -5.16 -12.98
CA CYS A 110 -1.77 -5.88 -12.41
C CYS A 110 -0.56 -4.95 -12.28
N TRP A 111 0.43 -5.35 -11.49
CA TRP A 111 1.80 -4.85 -11.62
C TRP A 111 2.44 -5.39 -12.89
N ASP A 112 3.47 -4.71 -13.40
CA ASP A 112 4.24 -5.24 -14.49
C ASP A 112 5.31 -6.23 -14.01
N TRP A 113 5.27 -7.41 -14.61
CA TRP A 113 6.19 -8.52 -14.36
C TRP A 113 6.70 -9.15 -15.67
N TRP A 114 6.39 -8.54 -16.82
CA TRP A 114 6.72 -9.05 -18.15
C TRP A 114 7.02 -7.97 -19.21
N GLY A 115 7.06 -6.68 -18.84
CA GLY A 115 7.62 -5.59 -19.65
C GLY A 115 6.61 -4.81 -20.49
N TYR A 116 5.38 -4.64 -20.01
CA TYR A 116 4.40 -3.75 -20.65
C TYR A 116 4.45 -2.31 -20.12
N CYS A 117 5.19 -2.10 -19.04
CA CYS A 117 5.52 -0.87 -18.36
C CYS A 117 7.03 -0.85 -18.04
#